data_AF-A0A948XME8-F1
#
_entry.id   AF-A0A948XME8-F1
#
_cell.length_a   1.000
_cell.length_b   1.000
_cell.length_c   1.000
_cell.angle_alpha   90.00
_cell.angle_beta   90.00
_cell.angle_gamma   90.00
#
_symmetry.space_group_name_H-M   'P 1'
#
loop_
_entity.id
_entity.type
_entity.pdbx_description
1 polymer ?
#
loop_
_entity_poly.entity_id
_entity_poly.type
_entity_poly.pdbx_seq_one_letter_code
_entity_poly.pdbx_strand_id
1 'polypeptide(L)'
;MLSHHLQGALRDLRDLIKITQSDIRDIKEAKNDEQFSRLSLKEEKLKSFENKKAMIDHEISTLMTTNPQKDLPQLLDEEQHEFLSQLRAELSNLREENKHYAKLVLTVSNLYNTFLERLVPTEMQGYHKVASKDPSILEVRV
;
A
#
# COMPACT_ATOMS: atom_id res chain seq x y z
N MET A 1 13.30 1.36 -25.46
CA MET A 1 12.89 0.26 -24.55
C MET A 1 12.82 0.77 -23.13
N LEU A 2 13.89 1.38 -22.61
CA LEU A 2 13.94 2.01 -21.28
C LEU A 2 12.82 3.01 -21.03
N SER A 3 12.58 3.96 -21.94
CA SER A 3 11.50 4.95 -21.80
C SER A 3 10.12 4.29 -21.66
N HIS A 4 9.88 3.19 -22.38
CA HIS A 4 8.61 2.45 -22.30
C HIS A 4 8.46 1.73 -20.95
N HIS A 5 9.52 1.13 -20.44
CA HIS A 5 9.50 0.51 -19.10
C HIS A 5 9.33 1.55 -17.99
N LEU A 6 10.01 2.70 -18.09
CA LEU A 6 9.87 3.82 -17.16
C LEU A 6 8.45 4.38 -17.15
N GLN A 7 7.88 4.68 -18.33
CA GLN A 7 6.52 5.17 -18.47
C GLN A 7 5.50 4.17 -17.93
N GLY A 8 5.69 2.87 -18.22
CA GLY A 8 4.84 1.80 -17.71
C GLY A 8 4.89 1.68 -16.19
N ALA A 9 6.09 1.72 -15.59
CA ALA A 9 6.27 1.67 -14.14
C ALA A 9 5.65 2.90 -13.45
N LEU A 10 5.78 4.06 -14.07
CA LEU A 10 5.21 5.32 -13.57
C LEU A 10 3.67 5.29 -13.62
N ARG A 11 3.07 4.71 -14.66
CA ARG A 11 1.63 4.46 -14.72
C ARG A 11 1.16 3.52 -13.61
N ASP A 12 1.87 2.42 -13.39
CA ASP A 12 1.51 1.47 -12.32
C ASP A 12 1.60 2.12 -10.93
N LEU A 13 2.62 2.96 -10.67
CA LEU A 13 2.71 3.72 -9.43
C LEU A 13 1.53 4.67 -9.23
N ARG A 14 1.16 5.43 -10.26
CA ARG A 14 0.01 6.35 -10.18
C ARG A 14 -1.30 5.59 -9.95
N ASP A 15 -1.46 4.42 -10.56
CA ASP A 15 -2.61 3.56 -10.32
C ASP A 15 -2.63 3.05 -8.86
N LEU A 16 -1.49 2.59 -8.32
CA LEU A 16 -1.36 2.15 -6.93
C LEU A 16 -1.67 3.27 -5.92
N ILE A 17 -1.22 4.50 -6.21
CA ILE A 17 -1.52 5.69 -5.39
C ILE A 17 -3.02 5.96 -5.40
N LYS A 18 -3.65 5.95 -6.58
CA LYS A 18 -5.11 6.18 -6.70
C LYS A 18 -5.93 5.13 -5.96
N ILE A 19 -5.56 3.85 -6.07
CA ILE A 19 -6.20 2.75 -5.33
C ILE A 19 -6.06 3.02 -3.82
N THR A 20 -4.85 3.31 -3.35
CA THR A 20 -4.58 3.58 -1.93
C THR A 20 -5.35 4.79 -1.39
N GLN A 21 -5.43 5.87 -2.17
CA GLN A 21 -6.25 7.05 -1.81
C GLN A 21 -7.75 6.72 -1.78
N SER A 22 -8.22 5.81 -2.64
CA SER A 22 -9.59 5.34 -2.61
C SER A 22 -9.86 4.50 -1.37
N ASP A 23 -8.94 3.60 -1.01
CA ASP A 23 -9.04 2.81 0.22
C ASP A 23 -9.07 3.73 1.45
N ILE A 24 -8.27 4.79 1.48
CA ILE A 24 -8.31 5.82 2.54
C ILE A 24 -9.69 6.49 2.64
N ARG A 25 -10.32 6.84 1.50
CA ARG A 25 -11.66 7.44 1.50
C ARG A 25 -12.70 6.45 2.03
N ASP A 26 -12.63 5.21 1.60
CA ASP A 26 -13.59 4.18 1.99
C ASP A 26 -13.49 3.86 3.49
N ILE A 27 -12.28 3.82 4.06
CA ILE A 27 -12.11 3.70 5.53
C ILE A 27 -12.83 4.84 6.25
N LYS A 28 -12.69 6.08 5.76
CA LYS A 28 -13.33 7.26 6.37
C LYS A 28 -14.85 7.23 6.26
N GLU A 29 -15.39 6.65 5.19
CA GLU A 29 -16.83 6.47 4.97
C GLU A 29 -17.38 5.16 5.59
N ALA A 30 -16.53 4.38 6.27
CA ALA A 30 -16.86 3.05 6.79
C ALA A 30 -17.32 2.03 5.73
N LYS A 31 -16.89 2.19 4.47
CA LYS A 31 -17.15 1.29 3.33
C LYS A 31 -16.05 0.26 3.16
N ASN A 32 -15.86 -0.59 4.17
CA ASN A 32 -14.68 -1.47 4.22
C ASN A 32 -14.70 -2.62 3.19
N ASP A 33 -15.88 -2.99 2.65
CA ASP A 33 -16.01 -4.13 1.74
C ASP A 33 -15.33 -3.90 0.38
N GLU A 34 -15.35 -2.66 -0.12
CA GLU A 34 -14.78 -2.33 -1.44
C GLU A 34 -13.25 -2.53 -1.47
N GLN A 35 -12.58 -2.40 -0.33
CA GLN A 35 -11.12 -2.59 -0.22
C GLN A 35 -10.71 -4.03 -0.55
N PHE A 36 -11.50 -5.02 -0.17
CA PHE A 36 -11.22 -6.43 -0.48
C PHE A 36 -11.33 -6.72 -1.98
N SER A 37 -12.29 -6.07 -2.67
CA SER A 37 -12.46 -6.21 -4.12
C SER A 37 -11.28 -5.64 -4.92
N ARG A 38 -10.62 -4.60 -4.37
CA ARG A 38 -9.47 -3.92 -5.01
C ARG A 38 -8.13 -4.56 -4.67
N LEU A 39 -8.09 -5.48 -3.71
CA LEU A 39 -6.85 -6.13 -3.27
C LEU A 39 -6.15 -6.88 -4.41
N SER A 40 -6.89 -7.67 -5.18
CA SER A 40 -6.36 -8.42 -6.32
C SER A 40 -5.77 -7.50 -7.40
N LEU A 41 -6.45 -6.38 -7.68
CA LEU A 41 -5.98 -5.36 -8.61
C LEU A 41 -4.69 -4.70 -8.09
N LYS A 42 -4.60 -4.43 -6.79
CA LYS A 42 -3.40 -3.84 -6.17
C LYS A 42 -2.21 -4.78 -6.24
N GLU A 43 -2.41 -6.07 -5.98
CA GLU A 43 -1.38 -7.10 -6.09
C GLU A 43 -0.89 -7.28 -7.54
N GLU A 44 -1.80 -7.29 -8.51
CA GLU A 44 -1.44 -7.36 -9.93
C GLU A 44 -0.58 -6.15 -10.34
N LYS A 45 -0.99 -4.94 -9.95
CA LYS A 45 -0.25 -3.71 -10.24
C LYS A 45 1.11 -3.68 -9.57
N LEU A 46 1.21 -4.15 -8.32
CA LEU A 46 2.48 -4.25 -7.61
C LEU A 46 3.45 -5.19 -8.32
N LYS A 47 2.99 -6.40 -8.68
CA LYS A 47 3.80 -7.37 -9.42
C LYS A 47 4.23 -6.82 -10.79
N SER A 48 3.33 -6.12 -11.47
CA SER A 48 3.61 -5.46 -12.75
C SER A 48 4.68 -4.38 -12.61
N PHE A 49 4.64 -3.59 -11.54
CA PHE A 49 5.65 -2.59 -11.22
C PHE A 49 7.00 -3.22 -10.89
N GLU A 50 7.05 -4.25 -10.04
CA GLU A 50 8.28 -4.96 -9.68
C GLU A 50 8.98 -5.57 -10.90
N ASN A 51 8.21 -6.19 -11.80
CA ASN A 51 8.73 -6.72 -13.05
C ASN A 51 9.34 -5.61 -13.92
N LYS A 52 8.64 -4.48 -14.08
CA LYS A 52 9.16 -3.35 -14.86
C LYS A 52 10.39 -2.73 -14.22
N LYS A 53 10.45 -2.63 -12.88
CA LYS A 53 11.64 -2.19 -12.15
C LYS A 53 12.83 -3.11 -12.45
N ALA A 54 12.65 -4.43 -12.40
CA ALA A 54 13.71 -5.38 -12.73
C ALA A 54 14.21 -5.21 -14.18
N MET A 55 13.32 -4.95 -15.13
CA MET A 55 13.69 -4.67 -16.52
C MET A 55 14.48 -3.35 -16.65
N ILE A 56 14.05 -2.29 -15.95
CA ILE A 56 14.77 -1.00 -15.89
C ILE A 56 16.18 -1.22 -15.34
N ASP A 57 16.32 -1.92 -14.22
CA ASP A 57 17.62 -2.19 -13.59
C ASP A 57 18.55 -2.99 -14.53
N HIS A 58 18.01 -3.98 -15.26
CA HIS A 58 18.75 -4.77 -16.24
C HIS A 58 19.20 -3.91 -17.44
N GLU A 59 18.33 -3.06 -17.98
CA GLU A 59 18.67 -2.17 -19.09
C GLU A 59 19.72 -1.12 -18.70
N ILE A 60 19.57 -0.50 -17.52
CA ILE A 60 20.57 0.43 -16.97
C ILE A 60 21.93 -0.27 -16.82
N SER A 61 21.94 -1.48 -16.25
CA SER A 61 23.17 -2.26 -16.08
C SER A 61 23.84 -2.59 -17.42
N THR A 62 23.03 -2.94 -18.43
CA THR A 62 23.51 -3.21 -19.78
C THR A 62 24.09 -1.96 -20.45
N LEU A 63 23.43 -0.80 -20.28
CA LEU A 63 23.91 0.48 -20.82
C LEU A 63 25.25 0.90 -20.20
N MET A 64 25.39 0.74 -18.88
CA MET A 64 26.63 1.03 -18.17
C MET A 64 27.76 0.07 -18.54
N THR A 65 27.47 -1.22 -18.74
CA THR A 65 28.47 -2.23 -19.12
C THR A 65 28.96 -2.03 -20.56
N THR A 66 28.07 -1.58 -21.45
CA THR A 66 28.39 -1.32 -22.86
C THR A 66 29.17 -0.01 -23.04
N ASN A 67 29.00 0.94 -22.12
CA ASN A 67 29.67 2.25 -22.16
C ASN A 67 30.44 2.53 -20.86
N PRO A 68 31.51 1.78 -20.56
CA PRO A 68 32.23 1.88 -19.28
C PRO A 68 32.95 3.22 -19.04
N GLN A 69 33.00 4.11 -20.03
CA GLN A 69 33.62 5.44 -19.93
C GLN A 69 32.63 6.58 -19.76
N LYS A 70 31.31 6.33 -19.79
CA LYS A 70 30.28 7.37 -19.66
C LYS A 70 29.45 7.10 -18.41
N ASP A 71 29.23 8.13 -17.63
CA ASP A 71 28.35 8.05 -16.46
C ASP A 71 26.88 7.91 -16.91
N LEU A 72 26.06 7.27 -16.07
CA LEU A 72 24.63 7.04 -16.34
C LEU A 72 23.89 8.31 -16.82
N PRO A 73 24.11 9.51 -16.28
CA PRO A 73 23.44 10.71 -16.76
C PRO A 73 23.79 11.12 -18.19
N GLN A 74 24.96 10.71 -18.69
CA GLN A 74 25.41 10.98 -20.05
C GLN A 74 24.90 9.95 -21.06
N LEU A 75 24.34 8.84 -20.56
CA LEU A 75 23.79 7.74 -21.35
C LEU A 75 22.27 7.84 -21.54
N LEU A 76 21.62 8.66 -20.72
CA LEU A 76 20.18 8.88 -20.75
C LEU A 76 19.83 10.15 -21.52
N ASP A 77 18.72 10.11 -22.24
CA ASP A 77 18.13 11.30 -22.84
C ASP A 77 17.37 12.14 -21.79
N GLU A 78 16.99 13.37 -22.17
CA GLU A 78 16.30 14.31 -21.28
C GLU A 78 14.95 13.77 -20.79
N GLU A 79 14.25 12.99 -21.62
CA GLU A 79 12.96 12.37 -21.29
C GLU A 79 13.12 11.26 -20.24
N GLN A 80 14.15 10.41 -20.36
CA GLN A 80 14.46 9.36 -19.40
C GLN A 80 14.89 9.93 -18.05
N HIS A 81 15.63 11.04 -18.05
CA HIS A 81 15.93 11.80 -16.84
C HIS A 81 14.67 12.30 -16.15
N GLU A 82 13.76 12.88 -16.93
CA GLU A 82 12.49 13.35 -16.41
C GLU A 82 11.65 12.21 -15.83
N PHE A 83 11.54 11.08 -16.54
CA PHE A 83 10.79 9.92 -16.05
C PHE A 83 11.38 9.32 -14.78
N LEU A 84 12.71 9.24 -14.64
CA LEU A 84 13.35 8.78 -13.41
C LEU A 84 13.08 9.74 -12.24
N SER A 85 13.12 11.04 -12.49
CA SER A 85 12.79 12.06 -11.49
C SER A 85 11.33 11.93 -11.03
N GLN A 86 10.39 11.81 -11.98
CA GLN A 86 8.98 11.59 -11.67
C GLN A 86 8.75 10.26 -10.93
N LEU A 87 9.42 9.19 -11.33
CA LEU A 87 9.30 7.87 -10.69
C LEU A 87 9.77 7.92 -9.22
N ARG A 88 10.86 8.65 -8.93
CA ARG A 88 11.32 8.91 -7.57
C ARG A 88 10.30 9.71 -6.75
N ALA A 89 9.73 10.75 -7.34
CA ALA A 89 8.71 11.58 -6.69
C ALA A 89 7.45 10.76 -6.36
N GLU A 90 6.94 9.98 -7.31
CA GLU A 90 5.75 9.15 -7.14
C GLU A 90 5.98 8.00 -6.15
N LEU A 91 7.18 7.40 -6.09
CA LEU A 91 7.52 6.44 -5.04
C LEU A 91 7.47 7.05 -3.65
N SER A 92 7.97 8.28 -3.50
CA SER A 92 7.90 9.03 -2.23
C SER A 92 6.43 9.31 -1.85
N ASN A 93 5.61 9.70 -2.84
CA ASN A 93 4.18 9.94 -2.66
C ASN A 93 3.45 8.66 -2.23
N LEU A 94 3.64 7.55 -2.93
CA LEU A 94 3.07 6.25 -2.59
C LEU A 94 3.44 5.83 -1.16
N ARG A 95 4.70 6.06 -0.74
CA ARG A 95 5.13 5.76 0.63
C ARG A 95 4.35 6.56 1.66
N GLU A 96 4.13 7.86 1.43
CA GLU A 96 3.41 8.71 2.38
C GLU A 96 1.92 8.36 2.43
N GLU A 97 1.28 8.16 1.27
CA GLU A 97 -0.12 7.73 1.21
C GLU A 97 -0.32 6.36 1.87
N ASN A 98 0.56 5.40 1.61
CA ASN A 98 0.48 4.07 2.24
C ASN A 98 0.70 4.13 3.76
N LYS A 99 1.58 5.02 4.24
CA LYS A 99 1.79 5.27 5.66
C LYS A 99 0.53 5.87 6.31
N HIS A 100 -0.14 6.78 5.63
CA HIS A 100 -1.41 7.34 6.09
C HIS A 100 -2.51 6.27 6.14
N TYR A 101 -2.65 5.47 5.08
CA TYR A 101 -3.55 4.33 5.02
C TYR A 101 -3.32 3.37 6.20
N ALA A 102 -2.08 2.95 6.43
CA ALA A 102 -1.74 2.02 7.52
C ALA A 102 -2.13 2.56 8.90
N LYS A 103 -1.92 3.86 9.16
CA LYS A 103 -2.36 4.50 10.42
C LYS A 103 -3.88 4.44 10.59
N LEU A 104 -4.65 4.66 9.52
CA LEU A 104 -6.10 4.59 9.57
C LEU A 104 -6.58 3.17 9.85
N VAL A 105 -6.03 2.18 9.15
CA VAL A 105 -6.34 0.75 9.38
C VAL A 105 -6.08 0.36 10.84
N LEU A 106 -4.93 0.75 11.40
CA LEU A 106 -4.60 0.48 12.80
C LEU A 106 -5.58 1.16 13.77
N THR A 107 -5.95 2.41 13.49
CA THR A 107 -6.88 3.17 14.33
C THR A 107 -8.27 2.53 14.34
N VAL A 108 -8.77 2.13 13.17
CA VAL A 108 -10.08 1.47 13.03
C VAL A 108 -10.08 0.09 13.65
N SER A 109 -9.00 -0.70 13.46
CA SER A 109 -8.84 -2.00 14.11
C SER A 109 -8.85 -1.87 15.65
N ASN A 110 -8.10 -0.91 16.20
CA ASN A 110 -8.09 -0.65 17.63
C ASN A 110 -9.47 -0.23 18.15
N LEU A 111 -10.19 0.63 17.41
CA LEU A 111 -11.54 1.04 17.78
C LEU A 111 -12.49 -0.15 17.88
N TYR A 112 -12.51 -1.02 16.87
CA TYR A 112 -13.34 -2.23 16.88
C TYR A 112 -12.94 -3.19 18.01
N ASN A 113 -11.64 -3.40 18.25
CA ASN A 113 -11.17 -4.23 19.34
C ASN A 113 -11.60 -3.67 20.71
N THR A 114 -11.45 -2.35 20.94
CA THR A 114 -11.92 -1.71 22.18
C THR A 114 -13.44 -1.80 22.34
N PHE A 115 -14.22 -1.69 21.25
CA PHE A 115 -15.66 -1.90 21.31
C PHE A 115 -16.01 -3.35 21.65
N LEU A 116 -15.34 -4.33 21.04
CA LEU A 116 -15.54 -5.75 21.36
C LEU A 116 -15.19 -6.05 22.82
N GLU A 117 -14.08 -5.52 23.33
CA GLU A 117 -13.68 -5.67 24.73
C GLU A 117 -14.70 -5.07 25.72
N ARG A 118 -15.39 -3.98 25.34
CA ARG A 118 -16.44 -3.37 26.18
C ARG A 118 -17.79 -4.09 26.09
N LEU A 119 -18.10 -4.64 24.92
CA LEU A 119 -19.34 -5.39 24.65
C LEU A 119 -19.31 -6.77 25.27
N VAL A 120 -18.17 -7.45 25.16
CA VAL A 120 -17.91 -8.76 25.75
C VAL A 120 -16.67 -8.61 26.63
N PRO A 121 -16.82 -8.04 27.84
CA PRO A 121 -15.70 -7.97 28.77
C PRO A 121 -15.19 -9.39 29.03
N THR A 122 -13.95 -9.68 28.65
CA THR A 122 -13.33 -10.97 28.98
C THR A 122 -12.77 -10.86 30.39
N GLU A 123 -13.25 -11.71 31.30
CA GLU A 123 -12.72 -11.84 32.64
C GLU A 123 -11.65 -12.93 32.68
N MET A 124 -10.62 -12.72 33.48
CA MET A 124 -9.63 -13.75 33.76
C MET A 124 -10.19 -14.68 34.84
N GLN A 125 -10.65 -15.87 34.46
CA GLN A 125 -10.93 -16.96 35.39
C GLN A 125 -9.69 -17.87 35.47
N GLY A 126 -8.81 -17.58 36.43
CA GLY A 126 -7.51 -18.23 36.55
C GLY A 126 -6.57 -17.85 35.40
N TYR A 127 -5.94 -18.83 34.75
CA TYR A 127 -5.00 -18.62 33.62
C TYR A 127 -5.67 -18.56 32.25
N HIS A 128 -7.00 -18.69 32.18
CA HIS A 128 -7.74 -18.68 30.92
C HIS A 128 -8.53 -17.38 30.80
N LYS A 129 -8.41 -16.70 29.65
CA LYS A 129 -9.32 -15.63 29.26
C LYS A 129 -10.66 -16.26 28.89
N VAL A 130 -11.71 -15.94 29.64
CA VAL A 130 -13.07 -16.43 29.39
C VAL A 130 -13.97 -15.21 29.19
N ALA A 131 -14.93 -15.27 28.26
CA ALA A 131 -15.92 -14.22 28.11
C ALA A 131 -16.71 -14.09 29.44
N SER A 132 -16.85 -12.88 29.98
CA SER A 132 -17.66 -12.64 31.19
C SER A 132 -19.11 -13.02 30.92
N LYS A 133 -19.78 -13.56 31.94
CA LYS A 133 -21.15 -14.05 31.87
C LYS A 133 -22.22 -12.96 31.83
N ASP A 134 -21.84 -11.70 32.10
CA ASP A 134 -22.70 -10.53 32.00
C ASP A 134 -22.24 -9.62 30.83
N PRO A 135 -22.78 -9.82 29.61
CA PRO A 135 -22.61 -8.87 28.54
C PRO A 135 -23.35 -7.59 28.93
N SER A 136 -22.64 -6.46 28.96
CA SER A 136 -23.16 -5.14 29.36
C SER A 136 -24.39 -4.66 28.55
N ILE A 137 -24.73 -5.33 27.45
CA ILE A 137 -25.88 -5.02 26.57
C ILE A 137 -26.94 -6.14 26.56
N LEU A 138 -26.65 -7.35 27.04
CA LEU A 138 -27.62 -8.47 27.04
C LEU A 138 -28.33 -8.59 28.38
N GLU A 139 -28.85 -7.49 28.92
CA GLU A 139 -29.92 -7.60 29.93
C GLU A 139 -31.22 -7.97 29.20
N VAL A 140 -31.59 -9.25 29.25
CA VAL A 140 -32.94 -9.69 28.91
C VAL A 140 -33.87 -9.08 29.96
N ARG A 141 -34.57 -8.00 29.61
CA ARG A 141 -35.72 -7.54 30.39
C ARG A 141 -36.80 -8.62 30.32
N VAL A 142 -37.00 -9.32 31.43
CA VAL A 142 -38.16 -10.20 31.68
C VAL A 142 -39.36 -9.34 32.04
#